data_AF-A0A0N7KXR7-F1
#
_entry.id   AF-A0A0N7KXR7-F1
#
_cell.length_a   1.000
_cell.length_b   1.000
_cell.length_c   1.000
_cell.angle_alpha   90.00
_cell.angle_beta   90.00
_cell.angle_gamma   90.00
#
_symmetry.space_group_name_H-M   'P 1'
#
loop_
_entity.id
_entity.type
_entity.pdbx_description
1 polymer ?
#
loop_
_entity_poly.entity_id
_entity_poly.type
_entity_poly.pdbx_seq_one_letter_code
_entity_poly.pdbx_strand_id
1 'polypeptide(L)'
;MFRYVFDCGAMSTYKTARAAQIEEYRKGCGSNALIDVLFISHAHADHLNGLEQLLSPGLEVDTIVLPLMNVEDRLIAYGRDLAVDAASAQDGFYRDFIIDPATALGRFKPRQILFVRPQHGDGGAPGSDGDGFGGPDGDRDVSSVPIDTRLGFKLVGRGSVRKISTGTEANSASSGAAGSDVSEIEDTQALAVPLSTSMSWLLAPYVDPTIEADRKLFKKALKFELNAAGAKTLSLKVGKLTTRDLQTIVIDHVAVLSSAYASINKNLNVTSLCLYSGPAPQGPKPKVSYAASFGKWCTTSISDERVAWLTTGDAALKQLKRRKPFLKHYGKLLDQVTTLTLPHHGSEHNFDPELILAVKPSMFVVAADYYKGWRHPGSTVIQAVASAGGVVSVVTASELSRVEEFLQLS
;
A
#
# COMPACT_ATOMS: atom_id res chain seq x y z
N MET A 1 -5.81 19.18 -12.11
CA MET A 1 -4.62 18.31 -11.96
C MET A 1 -4.94 17.30 -10.88
N PHE A 2 -4.77 16.02 -11.17
CA PHE A 2 -4.97 14.94 -10.21
C PHE A 2 -3.60 14.57 -9.60
N ARG A 3 -3.52 14.46 -8.27
CA ARG A 3 -2.32 14.12 -7.51
C ARG A 3 -2.62 12.90 -6.64
N TYR A 4 -1.83 11.84 -6.79
CA TYR A 4 -1.82 10.75 -5.83
C TYR A 4 -0.42 10.55 -5.24
N VAL A 5 -0.38 10.03 -4.01
CA VAL A 5 0.84 9.62 -3.32
C VAL A 5 0.71 8.15 -2.97
N PHE A 6 1.77 7.37 -3.20
CA PHE A 6 1.88 6.01 -2.69
C PHE A 6 3.01 5.95 -1.68
N ASP A 7 2.68 5.66 -0.43
CA ASP A 7 3.66 5.55 0.63
C ASP A 7 4.39 4.19 0.61
N CYS A 8 5.70 4.27 0.42
CA CYS A 8 6.64 3.15 0.39
C CYS A 8 7.48 3.02 1.67
N GLY A 9 7.22 3.85 2.68
CA GLY A 9 7.83 3.74 4.00
C GLY A 9 9.25 4.30 4.11
N ALA A 10 9.58 4.78 5.31
CA ALA A 10 10.93 5.21 5.65
C ALA A 10 11.20 5.03 7.16
N MET A 11 12.21 4.20 7.46
CA MET A 11 12.61 3.90 8.84
C MET A 11 12.96 5.16 9.64
N SER A 12 12.80 5.10 10.96
CA SER A 12 13.07 6.23 11.88
C SER A 12 14.49 6.79 11.77
N THR A 13 15.48 5.96 11.43
CA THR A 13 16.86 6.40 11.22
C THR A 13 16.99 7.42 10.08
N TYR A 14 16.04 7.47 9.15
CA TYR A 14 16.01 8.40 8.02
C TYR A 14 15.06 9.58 8.24
N LYS A 15 14.62 9.83 9.48
CA LYS A 15 13.67 10.90 9.83
C LYS A 15 14.03 12.25 9.23
N THR A 16 15.30 12.66 9.28
CA THR A 16 15.75 13.96 8.75
C THR A 16 15.58 14.05 7.23
N ALA A 17 16.00 13.01 6.50
CA ALA A 17 15.86 12.98 5.04
C ALA A 17 14.40 12.88 4.61
N ARG A 18 13.60 12.04 5.29
CA ARG A 18 12.15 11.96 5.10
C ARG A 18 11.51 13.33 5.29
N ALA A 19 11.87 14.04 6.35
CA ALA A 19 11.31 15.36 6.63
C ALA A 19 11.67 16.39 5.56
N ALA A 20 12.89 16.36 5.03
CA ALA A 20 13.31 17.23 3.94
C ALA A 20 12.52 16.93 2.65
N GLN A 21 12.35 15.66 2.29
CA GLN A 21 11.59 15.26 1.09
C GLN A 21 10.10 15.61 1.18
N ILE A 22 9.49 15.44 2.36
CA ILE A 22 8.11 15.88 2.59
C ILE A 22 7.98 17.39 2.42
N GLU A 23 8.90 18.17 2.99
CA GLU A 23 8.89 19.62 2.88
C GLU A 23 9.06 20.09 1.43
N GLU A 24 9.96 19.47 0.66
CA GLU A 24 10.15 19.76 -0.76
C GLU A 24 8.89 19.42 -1.58
N TYR A 25 8.29 18.25 -1.36
CA TYR A 25 7.05 17.86 -2.03
C TYR A 25 5.90 18.85 -1.73
N ARG A 26 5.75 19.27 -0.47
CA ARG A 26 4.75 20.26 -0.06
C ARG A 26 4.97 21.61 -0.75
N LYS A 27 6.22 22.07 -0.84
CA LYS A 27 6.56 23.29 -1.60
C LYS A 27 6.21 23.18 -3.07
N GLY A 28 6.49 22.03 -3.69
CA GLY A 28 6.16 21.75 -5.10
C GLY A 28 4.65 21.69 -5.38
N CYS A 29 3.84 21.31 -4.38
CA CYS A 29 2.39 21.27 -4.52
C CYS A 29 1.73 22.65 -4.58
N GLY A 30 2.34 23.65 -3.91
CA GLY A 30 1.79 24.99 -3.73
C GLY A 30 0.85 25.11 -2.52
N SER A 31 0.40 26.33 -2.22
CA SER A 31 -0.46 26.62 -1.06
C SER A 31 -1.88 26.06 -1.23
N ASN A 32 -2.44 25.52 -0.15
CA ASN A 32 -3.80 24.92 -0.11
C ASN A 32 -3.99 23.85 -1.19
N ALA A 33 -2.92 23.10 -1.46
CA ALA A 33 -2.99 21.99 -2.39
C ALA A 33 -3.77 20.81 -1.78
N LEU A 34 -4.24 19.95 -2.67
CA LEU A 34 -4.98 18.73 -2.35
C LEU A 34 -4.24 17.54 -2.93
N ILE A 35 -4.03 16.51 -2.11
CA ILE A 35 -3.75 15.14 -2.54
C ILE A 35 -5.11 14.48 -2.79
N ASP A 36 -5.41 14.14 -4.03
CA ASP A 36 -6.68 13.48 -4.37
C ASP A 36 -6.74 12.07 -3.75
N VAL A 37 -5.64 11.32 -3.82
CA VAL A 37 -5.56 9.97 -3.25
C VAL A 37 -4.21 9.71 -2.58
N LEU A 38 -4.24 9.31 -1.31
CA LEU A 38 -3.07 8.83 -0.57
C LEU A 38 -3.21 7.32 -0.34
N PHE A 39 -2.32 6.54 -0.95
CA PHE A 39 -2.20 5.10 -0.69
C PHE A 39 -1.18 4.85 0.41
N ILE A 40 -1.59 4.10 1.44
CA ILE A 40 -0.71 3.58 2.49
C ILE A 40 -0.53 2.09 2.21
N SER A 41 0.71 1.66 1.95
CA SER A 41 0.95 0.28 1.51
C SER A 41 0.68 -0.74 2.62
N HIS A 42 0.98 -0.43 3.89
CA HIS A 42 0.68 -1.29 5.05
C HIS A 42 0.85 -0.55 6.40
N ALA A 43 0.64 -1.25 7.53
CA ALA A 43 0.58 -0.67 8.88
C ALA A 43 1.84 -0.79 9.73
N HIS A 44 3.03 -0.82 9.13
CA HIS A 44 4.25 -0.64 9.93
C HIS A 44 4.46 0.86 10.20
N ALA A 45 5.15 1.15 11.29
CA ALA A 45 5.34 2.51 11.75
C ALA A 45 6.10 3.37 10.73
N ASP A 46 6.99 2.77 9.94
CA ASP A 46 7.73 3.44 8.88
C ASP A 46 6.88 3.93 7.72
N HIS A 47 5.64 3.46 7.60
CA HIS A 47 4.64 3.89 6.62
C HIS A 47 3.67 4.97 7.14
N LEU A 48 3.74 5.25 8.44
CA LEU A 48 2.81 6.14 9.13
C LEU A 48 3.53 7.37 9.70
N ASN A 49 4.81 7.24 10.01
CA ASN A 49 5.64 8.25 10.68
C ASN A 49 5.94 9.52 9.87
N GLY A 50 5.48 9.60 8.62
CA GLY A 50 5.55 10.79 7.76
C GLY A 50 4.20 11.49 7.57
N LEU A 51 3.09 10.85 7.91
CA LEU A 51 1.75 11.32 7.56
C LEU A 51 1.39 12.63 8.25
N GLU A 52 1.68 12.77 9.55
CA GLU A 52 1.40 14.00 10.30
C GLU A 52 2.17 15.21 9.73
N GLN A 53 3.37 14.99 9.20
CA GLN A 53 4.14 16.04 8.56
C GLN A 53 3.61 16.36 7.14
N LEU A 54 3.32 15.34 6.35
CA LEU A 54 2.80 15.47 4.99
C LEU A 54 1.48 16.25 4.98
N LEU A 55 0.56 15.86 5.86
CA LEU A 55 -0.80 16.39 5.97
C LEU A 55 -0.94 17.49 7.03
N SER A 56 0.18 18.14 7.37
CA SER A 56 0.18 19.34 8.20
C SER A 56 -0.49 20.51 7.45
N PRO A 57 -1.01 21.53 8.16
CA PRO A 57 -1.77 22.62 7.56
C PRO A 57 -1.11 23.21 6.30
N GLY A 58 -1.90 23.32 5.23
CA GLY A 58 -1.46 23.81 3.91
C GLY A 58 -1.45 22.75 2.79
N LEU A 59 -1.53 21.46 3.15
CA LEU A 59 -1.74 20.35 2.20
C LEU A 59 -2.82 19.42 2.77
N GLU A 60 -3.93 19.29 2.05
CA GLU A 60 -5.08 18.46 2.44
C GLU A 60 -5.07 17.14 1.66
N VAL A 61 -5.87 16.17 2.12
CA VAL A 61 -6.11 14.90 1.41
C VAL A 61 -7.61 14.65 1.28
N ASP A 62 -8.07 14.20 0.11
CA ASP A 62 -9.49 13.85 -0.09
C ASP A 62 -9.77 12.39 0.25
N THR A 63 -8.98 11.47 -0.31
CA THR A 63 -9.18 10.03 -0.18
C THR A 63 -7.92 9.36 0.37
N ILE A 64 -8.06 8.58 1.45
CA ILE A 64 -6.99 7.70 1.94
C ILE A 64 -7.36 6.25 1.63
N VAL A 65 -6.44 5.51 1.00
CA VAL A 65 -6.62 4.10 0.61
C VAL A 65 -5.57 3.25 1.30
N LEU A 66 -5.96 2.14 1.91
CA LEU A 66 -5.06 1.26 2.64
C LEU A 66 -5.62 -0.17 2.67
N PRO A 67 -4.79 -1.21 2.87
CA PRO A 67 -5.32 -2.56 3.00
C PRO A 67 -6.22 -2.68 4.25
N LEU A 68 -7.27 -3.49 4.15
CA LEU A 68 -8.09 -3.87 5.30
C LEU A 68 -7.24 -4.75 6.21
N MET A 69 -7.11 -4.33 7.46
CA MET A 69 -6.30 -5.01 8.46
C MET A 69 -7.16 -5.36 9.67
N ASN A 70 -7.22 -6.64 9.98
CA ASN A 70 -7.93 -7.08 11.16
C ASN A 70 -7.13 -6.70 12.42
N VAL A 71 -7.75 -6.84 13.59
CA VAL A 71 -7.10 -6.57 14.89
C VAL A 71 -5.77 -7.30 15.01
N GLU A 72 -5.72 -8.56 14.56
CA GLU A 72 -4.53 -9.40 14.66
C GLU A 72 -3.40 -8.87 13.78
N ASP A 73 -3.70 -8.43 12.56
CA ASP A 73 -2.68 -7.91 11.63
C ASP A 73 -2.04 -6.64 12.21
N ARG A 74 -2.85 -5.77 12.82
CA ARG A 74 -2.39 -4.55 13.49
C ARG A 74 -1.51 -4.86 14.69
N LEU A 75 -1.93 -5.79 15.55
CA LEU A 75 -1.13 -6.19 16.72
C LEU A 75 0.16 -6.92 16.33
N ILE A 76 0.14 -7.69 15.24
CA ILE A 76 1.33 -8.31 14.65
C ILE A 76 2.30 -7.23 14.15
N ALA A 77 1.81 -6.25 13.40
CA ALA A 77 2.61 -5.13 12.89
C ALA A 77 3.27 -4.36 14.04
N TYR A 78 2.49 -4.02 15.07
CA TYR A 78 3.00 -3.33 16.26
C TYR A 78 4.03 -4.19 17.03
N GLY A 79 3.77 -5.50 17.17
CA GLY A 79 4.69 -6.45 17.79
C GLY A 79 6.02 -6.58 17.05
N ARG A 80 5.99 -6.57 15.71
CA ARG A 80 7.20 -6.53 14.85
C ARG A 80 7.97 -5.25 15.09
N ASP A 81 7.30 -4.11 15.06
CA ASP A 81 7.96 -2.81 15.18
C ASP A 81 8.58 -2.63 16.56
N LEU A 82 7.96 -3.14 17.62
CA LEU A 82 8.59 -3.23 18.94
C LEU A 82 9.92 -4.02 18.93
N ALA A 83 10.02 -5.06 18.11
CA ALA A 83 11.22 -5.89 18.02
C ALA A 83 12.30 -5.31 17.09
N VAL A 84 11.92 -4.55 16.07
CA VAL A 84 12.83 -4.04 15.02
C VAL A 84 13.20 -2.57 15.23
N ASP A 85 12.25 -1.75 15.67
CA ASP A 85 12.35 -0.31 15.88
C ASP A 85 11.43 0.16 17.03
N ALA A 86 11.80 -0.20 18.26
CA ALA A 86 11.02 0.09 19.46
C ALA A 86 10.72 1.58 19.67
N ALA A 87 11.53 2.49 19.08
CA ALA A 87 11.29 3.92 19.14
C ALA A 87 10.04 4.32 18.37
N SER A 88 9.83 3.75 17.18
CA SER A 88 8.65 4.01 16.36
C SER A 88 7.36 3.51 17.00
N ALA A 89 7.42 2.45 17.81
CA ALA A 89 6.27 1.96 18.59
C ALA A 89 5.87 2.89 19.77
N GLN A 90 6.69 3.89 20.11
CA GLN A 90 6.33 4.91 21.10
C GLN A 90 5.54 6.08 20.52
N ASP A 91 5.40 6.13 19.19
CA ASP A 91 4.69 7.20 18.51
C ASP A 91 3.18 7.16 18.83
N GLY A 92 2.63 8.32 19.20
CA GLY A 92 1.23 8.44 19.63
C GLY A 92 0.26 8.18 18.49
N PHE A 93 0.53 8.75 17.31
CA PHE A 93 -0.29 8.53 16.12
C PHE A 93 -0.27 7.06 15.71
N TYR A 94 0.89 6.41 15.73
CA TYR A 94 0.99 5.00 15.40
C TYR A 94 0.18 4.12 16.36
N ARG A 95 0.23 4.37 17.67
CA ARG A 95 -0.61 3.64 18.65
C ARG A 95 -2.10 3.84 18.38
N ASP A 96 -2.51 5.08 18.14
CA ASP A 96 -3.90 5.40 17.84
C ASP A 96 -4.37 4.68 16.56
N PHE A 97 -3.50 4.62 15.54
CA PHE A 97 -3.75 3.87 14.32
C PHE A 97 -3.89 2.36 14.58
N ILE A 98 -3.03 1.76 15.41
CA ILE A 98 -3.14 0.35 15.78
C ILE A 98 -4.46 0.06 16.52
N ILE A 99 -4.95 0.99 17.33
CA ILE A 99 -6.21 0.87 18.08
C ILE A 99 -7.43 1.04 17.15
N ASP A 100 -7.48 2.12 16.38
CA ASP A 100 -8.57 2.44 15.45
C ASP A 100 -8.03 3.26 14.25
N PRO A 101 -7.69 2.59 13.12
CA PRO A 101 -7.12 3.24 11.95
C PRO A 101 -8.02 4.34 11.37
N ALA A 102 -9.34 4.13 11.33
CA ALA A 102 -10.22 5.13 10.74
C ALA A 102 -10.29 6.38 11.61
N THR A 103 -10.40 6.22 12.93
CA THR A 103 -10.37 7.37 13.84
C THR A 103 -9.03 8.10 13.80
N ALA A 104 -7.90 7.38 13.75
CA ALA A 104 -6.58 7.99 13.63
C ALA A 104 -6.41 8.78 12.32
N LEU A 105 -6.75 8.17 11.19
CA LEU A 105 -6.67 8.81 9.87
C LEU A 105 -7.70 9.95 9.70
N GLY A 106 -8.86 9.85 10.35
CA GLY A 106 -9.90 10.88 10.34
C GLY A 106 -9.44 12.22 10.91
N ARG A 107 -8.36 12.25 11.70
CA ARG A 107 -7.73 13.49 12.19
C ARG A 107 -7.22 14.38 11.06
N PHE A 108 -6.87 13.80 9.91
CA PHE A 108 -6.48 14.51 8.71
C PHE A 108 -7.67 15.04 7.90
N LYS A 109 -8.90 14.79 8.37
CA LYS A 109 -10.17 15.20 7.75
C LYS A 109 -10.30 14.83 6.27
N PRO A 110 -9.93 13.60 5.84
CA PRO A 110 -10.24 13.18 4.49
C PRO A 110 -11.76 13.14 4.28
N ARG A 111 -12.22 13.39 3.06
CA ARG A 111 -13.62 13.16 2.71
C ARG A 111 -13.96 11.68 2.86
N GLN A 112 -13.04 10.78 2.50
CA GLN A 112 -13.27 9.34 2.62
C GLN A 112 -12.03 8.51 2.92
N ILE A 113 -12.23 7.35 3.54
CA ILE A 113 -11.22 6.33 3.82
C ILE A 113 -11.69 5.01 3.20
N LEU A 114 -10.87 4.42 2.34
CA LEU A 114 -11.17 3.18 1.62
C LEU A 114 -10.23 2.05 2.10
N PHE A 115 -10.81 1.07 2.79
CA PHE A 115 -10.10 -0.15 3.18
C PHE A 115 -10.21 -1.20 2.06
N VAL A 116 -9.09 -1.59 1.48
CA VAL A 116 -9.03 -2.57 0.38
C VAL A 116 -8.94 -3.97 0.95
N ARG A 117 -9.93 -4.82 0.66
CA ARG A 117 -9.90 -6.23 1.04
C ARG A 117 -9.67 -7.13 -0.17
N PRO A 118 -8.96 -8.26 0.00
CA PRO A 118 -8.83 -9.23 -1.07
C PRO A 118 -10.20 -9.83 -1.39
N GLN A 119 -10.51 -10.00 -2.69
CA GLN A 119 -11.64 -10.83 -3.10
C GLN A 119 -11.21 -12.29 -3.29
N HIS A 120 -11.98 -13.22 -2.72
CA HIS A 120 -11.84 -14.64 -3.03
C HIS A 120 -12.62 -14.97 -4.30
N GLY A 121 -11.93 -15.03 -5.46
CA GLY A 121 -12.58 -15.30 -6.75
C GLY A 121 -11.68 -15.11 -7.96
N ASP A 122 -12.27 -15.13 -9.16
CA ASP A 122 -11.60 -15.07 -10.46
C ASP A 122 -11.66 -13.69 -11.14
N GLY A 123 -12.17 -12.65 -10.47
CA GLY A 123 -12.48 -11.36 -11.09
C GLY A 123 -11.29 -10.50 -11.54
N GLY A 124 -10.12 -10.63 -10.92
CA GLY A 124 -8.93 -9.83 -11.26
C GLY A 124 -9.11 -8.31 -11.11
N ALA A 125 -8.05 -7.55 -11.38
CA ALA A 125 -8.15 -6.10 -11.50
C ALA A 125 -9.05 -5.71 -12.68
N PRO A 126 -9.75 -4.56 -12.64
CA PRO A 126 -10.45 -4.05 -13.81
C PRO A 126 -9.50 -3.92 -15.02
N GLY A 127 -9.84 -4.60 -16.13
CA GLY A 127 -8.98 -4.66 -17.32
C GLY A 127 -7.94 -5.78 -17.33
N SER A 128 -7.89 -6.66 -16.31
CA SER A 128 -6.96 -7.80 -16.28
C SER A 128 -7.16 -8.81 -17.40
N ASP A 129 -8.37 -8.88 -17.96
CA ASP A 129 -8.70 -9.77 -19.09
C ASP A 129 -8.31 -9.18 -20.46
N GLY A 130 -7.94 -7.90 -20.51
CA GLY A 130 -7.59 -7.17 -21.73
C GLY A 130 -8.77 -6.36 -22.30
N ASP A 131 -8.94 -6.43 -23.63
CA ASP A 131 -9.92 -5.63 -24.37
C ASP A 131 -11.36 -5.94 -23.92
N GLY A 132 -12.21 -4.90 -23.88
CA GLY A 132 -13.60 -5.02 -23.43
C GLY A 132 -13.88 -4.42 -22.03
N PHE A 133 -12.90 -3.75 -21.43
CA PHE A 133 -13.14 -2.90 -20.28
C PHE A 133 -14.05 -1.73 -20.70
N GLY A 134 -15.30 -1.73 -20.22
CA GLY A 134 -16.33 -0.73 -20.58
C GLY A 134 -16.01 0.69 -20.11
N GLY A 135 -14.87 0.90 -19.46
CA GLY A 135 -14.49 2.20 -18.93
C GLY A 135 -15.32 2.58 -17.71
N PRO A 136 -15.13 3.82 -17.24
CA PRO A 136 -15.91 4.37 -16.13
C PRO A 136 -17.37 4.71 -16.48
N ASP A 137 -17.76 4.63 -17.75
CA ASP A 137 -19.11 4.91 -18.26
C ASP A 137 -19.81 3.68 -18.89
N GLY A 138 -19.20 2.49 -18.81
CA GLY A 138 -19.72 1.24 -19.33
C GLY A 138 -20.84 0.61 -18.48
N ASP A 139 -21.21 -0.64 -18.81
CA ASP A 139 -22.31 -1.35 -18.14
C ASP A 139 -22.17 -1.27 -16.61
N ARG A 140 -23.21 -0.68 -16.01
CA ARG A 140 -23.33 -0.36 -14.58
C ARG A 140 -23.09 -1.61 -13.74
N ASP A 141 -22.19 -1.52 -12.77
CA ASP A 141 -22.48 -1.89 -11.38
C ASP A 141 -21.26 -1.62 -10.49
N VAL A 142 -21.18 -0.38 -10.00
CA VAL A 142 -20.77 -0.19 -8.61
C VAL A 142 -21.99 0.43 -7.95
N SER A 143 -22.49 -0.24 -6.90
CA SER A 143 -23.58 0.25 -6.04
C SER A 143 -23.55 1.76 -5.94
N SER A 144 -24.73 2.37 -6.07
CA SER A 144 -25.09 3.78 -6.00
C SER A 144 -24.67 4.54 -4.73
N VAL A 145 -23.46 4.31 -4.24
CA VAL A 145 -22.74 5.26 -3.42
C VAL A 145 -22.32 6.36 -4.38
N PRO A 146 -22.88 7.57 -4.29
CA PRO A 146 -22.22 8.70 -4.89
C PRO A 146 -20.92 8.83 -4.09
N ILE A 147 -19.83 8.26 -4.60
CA ILE A 147 -18.52 8.82 -4.36
C ILE A 147 -18.61 10.13 -5.14
N ASP A 148 -19.19 11.15 -4.49
CA ASP A 148 -19.50 12.45 -5.06
C ASP A 148 -18.15 13.09 -5.44
N THR A 149 -17.77 12.94 -6.70
CA THR A 149 -16.43 13.29 -7.15
C THR A 149 -16.41 14.74 -7.52
N ARG A 150 -16.16 15.56 -6.51
CA ARG A 150 -15.53 16.87 -6.69
C ARG A 150 -14.22 16.78 -7.52
N LEU A 151 -13.66 15.57 -7.72
CA LEU A 151 -12.31 15.28 -8.23
C LEU A 151 -12.25 14.43 -9.52
N GLY A 152 -13.37 14.09 -10.14
CA GLY A 152 -13.43 13.49 -11.48
C GLY A 152 -13.08 12.01 -11.66
N PHE A 153 -12.47 11.30 -10.70
CA PHE A 153 -12.25 9.84 -10.81
C PHE A 153 -13.53 9.04 -10.50
N LYS A 154 -13.61 7.78 -10.96
CA LYS A 154 -14.75 6.87 -10.72
C LYS A 154 -14.24 5.52 -10.24
N LEU A 155 -14.99 4.89 -9.33
CA LEU A 155 -14.71 3.51 -8.92
C LEU A 155 -15.26 2.57 -10.01
N VAL A 156 -14.42 1.66 -10.49
CA VAL A 156 -14.72 0.71 -11.58
C VAL A 156 -14.36 -0.71 -11.15
N GLY A 157 -14.97 -1.72 -11.76
CA GLY A 157 -14.68 -3.13 -11.49
C GLY A 157 -15.89 -3.93 -11.06
N ARG A 158 -15.67 -5.21 -10.78
CA ARG A 158 -16.74 -6.19 -10.44
C ARG A 158 -16.91 -6.40 -8.93
N GLY A 159 -16.02 -5.82 -8.13
CA GLY A 159 -16.06 -5.95 -6.68
C GLY A 159 -17.19 -5.16 -6.03
N SER A 160 -17.43 -5.44 -4.75
CA SER A 160 -18.46 -4.82 -3.92
C SER A 160 -17.89 -3.74 -3.01
N VAL A 161 -18.71 -2.72 -2.74
CA VAL A 161 -18.44 -1.66 -1.75
C VAL A 161 -19.30 -1.89 -0.52
N ARG A 162 -18.70 -1.86 0.68
CA ARG A 162 -19.42 -1.90 1.95
C ARG A 162 -19.15 -0.64 2.74
N LYS A 163 -20.17 0.21 2.94
CA LYS A 163 -20.07 1.34 3.88
C LYS A 163 -19.98 0.83 5.32
N ILE A 164 -19.06 1.40 6.10
CA ILE A 164 -18.93 1.12 7.52
C ILE A 164 -19.68 2.22 8.27
N SER A 165 -20.88 1.92 8.76
CA SER A 165 -21.68 2.88 9.53
C SER A 165 -21.15 3.05 10.95
N THR A 166 -21.15 4.29 11.44
CA THR A 166 -20.87 4.64 12.83
C THR A 166 -21.91 3.96 13.74
N GLY A 167 -21.54 2.87 14.43
CA GLY A 167 -22.30 2.38 15.58
C GLY A 167 -22.74 0.91 15.63
N THR A 168 -22.36 0.03 14.69
CA THR A 168 -22.75 -1.41 14.78
C THR A 168 -21.55 -2.36 14.77
N GLU A 169 -21.40 -3.08 15.88
CA GLU A 169 -20.59 -4.29 16.12
C GLU A 169 -19.19 -4.38 15.47
N ALA A 170 -18.22 -3.83 16.20
CA ALA A 170 -16.78 -3.85 15.94
C ALA A 170 -16.14 -5.26 16.03
N ASN A 171 -16.42 -6.13 15.06
CA ASN A 171 -15.59 -7.32 14.78
C ASN A 171 -14.75 -7.16 13.49
N SER A 172 -15.01 -6.11 12.70
CA SER A 172 -14.13 -5.61 11.63
C SER A 172 -13.71 -4.18 11.96
N ALA A 173 -12.46 -3.85 11.66
CA ALA A 173 -11.80 -2.60 12.04
C ALA A 173 -12.66 -1.34 11.79
N SER A 174 -12.50 -0.35 12.69
CA SER A 174 -13.05 1.01 12.70
C SER A 174 -14.40 1.25 13.39
N SER A 175 -14.38 2.15 14.37
CA SER A 175 -15.50 3.08 14.59
C SER A 175 -15.37 4.20 13.56
N GLY A 176 -16.45 4.56 12.87
CA GLY A 176 -16.37 5.56 11.80
C GLY A 176 -15.77 6.88 12.31
N ALA A 177 -14.80 7.43 11.58
CA ALA A 177 -14.20 8.72 11.91
C ALA A 177 -15.24 9.83 11.74
N ALA A 178 -15.40 10.69 12.75
CA ALA A 178 -16.33 11.82 12.67
C ALA A 178 -15.98 12.73 11.48
N GLY A 179 -16.85 12.76 10.46
CA GLY A 179 -16.70 13.62 9.28
C GLY A 179 -16.08 12.97 8.04
N SER A 180 -15.67 11.70 8.08
CA SER A 180 -15.13 10.97 6.92
C SER A 180 -16.03 9.79 6.54
N ASP A 181 -16.31 9.61 5.25
CA ASP A 181 -16.98 8.41 4.74
C ASP A 181 -16.02 7.22 4.77
N VAL A 182 -16.32 6.22 5.60
CA VAL A 182 -15.49 5.00 5.70
C VAL A 182 -16.14 3.86 4.94
N SER A 183 -15.41 3.25 4.00
CA SER A 183 -15.90 2.13 3.20
C SER A 183 -14.82 1.06 3.02
N GLU A 184 -15.27 -0.18 2.85
CA GLU A 184 -14.45 -1.28 2.35
C GLU A 184 -14.72 -1.48 0.87
N ILE A 185 -13.66 -1.67 0.09
CA ILE A 185 -13.70 -2.00 -1.33
C ILE A 185 -12.95 -3.31 -1.57
N GLU A 186 -13.40 -4.12 -2.52
CA GLU A 186 -12.64 -5.28 -2.98
C GLU A 186 -11.49 -4.84 -3.89
N ASP A 187 -10.37 -5.57 -3.86
CA ASP A 187 -9.22 -5.31 -4.72
C ASP A 187 -9.49 -5.54 -6.22
N THR A 188 -10.62 -6.18 -6.56
CA THR A 188 -11.15 -6.24 -7.94
C THR A 188 -11.88 -4.97 -8.38
N GLN A 189 -11.79 -3.90 -7.58
CA GLN A 189 -12.16 -2.54 -7.95
C GLN A 189 -10.92 -1.65 -8.11
N ALA A 190 -11.00 -0.64 -8.96
CA ALA A 190 -9.93 0.32 -9.21
C ALA A 190 -10.50 1.75 -9.29
N LEU A 191 -9.64 2.73 -9.06
CA LEU A 191 -9.98 4.13 -9.30
C LEU A 191 -9.60 4.47 -10.75
N ALA A 192 -10.59 4.80 -11.57
CA ALA A 192 -10.40 5.26 -12.95
C ALA A 192 -10.42 6.79 -12.99
N VAL A 193 -9.28 7.39 -13.31
CA VAL A 193 -9.10 8.83 -13.50
C VAL A 193 -9.26 9.16 -14.99
N PRO A 194 -10.30 9.90 -15.41
CA PRO A 194 -10.48 10.22 -16.82
C PRO A 194 -9.38 11.17 -17.30
N LEU A 195 -8.75 10.81 -18.41
CA LEU A 195 -7.76 11.63 -19.12
C LEU A 195 -8.37 12.31 -20.35
N SER A 196 -9.31 11.63 -21.01
CA SER A 196 -10.12 12.13 -22.13
C SER A 196 -11.47 11.42 -22.17
N THR A 197 -12.29 11.68 -23.19
CA THR A 197 -13.56 10.97 -23.41
C THR A 197 -13.41 9.48 -23.69
N SER A 198 -12.20 9.03 -24.08
CA SER A 198 -11.94 7.63 -24.45
C SER A 198 -10.78 7.02 -23.68
N MET A 199 -10.15 7.75 -22.75
CA MET A 199 -8.94 7.32 -22.06
C MET A 199 -9.02 7.61 -20.56
N SER A 200 -8.60 6.63 -19.77
CA SER A 200 -8.58 6.69 -18.33
C SER A 200 -7.28 6.09 -17.82
N TRP A 201 -6.82 6.63 -16.70
CA TRP A 201 -5.73 6.08 -15.92
C TRP A 201 -6.31 5.25 -14.77
N LEU A 202 -5.90 3.99 -14.64
CA LEU A 202 -6.31 3.10 -13.56
C LEU A 202 -5.31 3.14 -12.42
N LEU A 203 -5.83 3.25 -11.20
CA LEU A 203 -5.14 2.94 -9.96
C LEU A 203 -5.79 1.67 -9.38
N ALA A 204 -5.22 0.52 -9.70
CA ALA A 204 -5.78 -0.80 -9.37
C ALA A 204 -4.97 -1.46 -8.23
N PRO A 205 -5.52 -1.54 -7.00
CA PRO A 205 -4.84 -2.12 -5.87
C PRO A 205 -4.90 -3.65 -5.91
N TYR A 206 -3.92 -4.30 -5.31
CA TYR A 206 -3.95 -5.73 -5.00
C TYR A 206 -3.54 -5.95 -3.54
N VAL A 207 -4.28 -6.81 -2.84
CA VAL A 207 -3.99 -7.17 -1.46
C VAL A 207 -3.83 -8.67 -1.37
N ASP A 208 -2.70 -9.14 -0.83
CA ASP A 208 -2.46 -10.58 -0.71
C ASP A 208 -3.52 -11.24 0.22
N PRO A 209 -4.27 -12.26 -0.26
CA PRO A 209 -5.34 -12.92 0.50
C PRO A 209 -4.87 -13.79 1.67
N THR A 210 -3.58 -13.87 2.00
CA THR A 210 -3.02 -14.86 2.94
C THR A 210 -2.19 -14.22 4.05
N ILE A 211 -2.26 -14.61 5.35
CA ILE A 211 -2.29 -15.99 5.91
C ILE A 211 -3.16 -16.08 7.19
N GLU A 212 -4.29 -16.81 7.13
CA GLU A 212 -5.15 -17.08 8.31
C GLU A 212 -4.44 -17.92 9.40
N ALA A 213 -3.53 -18.81 9.00
CA ALA A 213 -2.78 -19.67 9.92
C ALA A 213 -1.86 -18.88 10.88
N ASP A 214 -1.19 -17.84 10.38
CA ASP A 214 -0.29 -16.99 11.15
C ASP A 214 -1.07 -16.17 12.20
N ARG A 215 -2.25 -15.67 11.82
CA ARG A 215 -3.19 -15.03 12.76
C ARG A 215 -3.61 -15.99 13.87
N LYS A 216 -3.90 -17.25 13.55
CA LYS A 216 -4.25 -18.29 14.55
C LYS A 216 -3.10 -18.58 15.51
N LEU A 217 -1.86 -18.69 14.99
CA LEU A 217 -0.67 -18.89 15.81
C LEU A 217 -0.43 -17.68 16.73
N PHE A 218 -0.51 -16.46 16.19
CA PHE A 218 -0.36 -15.24 16.97
C PHE A 218 -1.42 -15.12 18.07
N LYS A 219 -2.70 -15.38 17.76
CA LYS A 219 -3.76 -15.40 18.79
C LYS A 219 -3.44 -16.36 19.93
N LYS A 220 -2.94 -17.56 19.62
CA LYS A 220 -2.58 -18.56 20.62
C LYS A 220 -1.42 -18.07 21.49
N ALA A 221 -0.38 -17.50 20.88
CA ALA A 221 0.75 -16.90 21.58
C ALA A 221 0.31 -15.74 22.48
N LEU A 222 -0.42 -14.77 21.93
CA LEU A 222 -0.93 -13.61 22.66
C LEU A 222 -1.80 -14.04 23.85
N LYS A 223 -2.68 -15.02 23.66
CA LYS A 223 -3.51 -15.58 24.74
C LYS A 223 -2.65 -16.17 25.86
N PHE A 224 -1.62 -16.93 25.52
CA PHE A 224 -0.71 -17.53 26.49
C PHE A 224 0.06 -16.45 27.26
N GLU A 225 0.66 -15.49 26.56
CA GLU A 225 1.49 -14.44 27.15
C GLU A 225 0.67 -13.48 28.05
N LEU A 226 -0.55 -13.11 27.63
CA LEU A 226 -1.47 -12.33 28.48
C LEU A 226 -1.84 -13.08 29.76
N ASN A 227 -2.05 -14.41 29.69
CA ASN A 227 -2.36 -15.21 30.86
C ASN A 227 -1.15 -15.31 31.80
N ALA A 228 0.04 -15.50 31.26
CA ALA A 228 1.30 -15.57 32.02
C ALA A 228 1.59 -14.23 32.73
N ALA A 229 1.27 -13.10 32.09
CA ALA A 229 1.37 -11.76 32.68
C ALA A 229 0.23 -11.41 33.67
N GLY A 230 -0.66 -12.34 34.00
CA GLY A 230 -1.77 -12.11 34.95
C GLY A 230 -3.00 -11.42 34.35
N ALA A 231 -2.98 -11.04 33.07
CA ALA A 231 -4.08 -10.39 32.36
C ALA A 231 -5.14 -11.39 31.85
N LYS A 232 -5.69 -12.21 32.76
CA LYS A 232 -6.63 -13.32 32.45
C LYS A 232 -7.85 -12.87 31.65
N THR A 233 -8.43 -11.72 31.99
CA THR A 233 -9.61 -11.19 31.29
C THR A 233 -9.31 -10.86 29.83
N LEU A 234 -8.17 -10.23 29.55
CA LEU A 234 -7.73 -9.93 28.17
C LEU A 234 -7.41 -11.23 27.41
N SER A 235 -6.74 -12.18 28.06
CA SER A 235 -6.42 -13.49 27.49
C SER A 235 -7.68 -14.23 26.98
N LEU A 236 -8.77 -14.22 27.75
CA LEU A 236 -10.04 -14.83 27.35
C LEU A 236 -10.71 -14.12 26.16
N LYS A 237 -10.42 -12.83 25.95
CA LYS A 237 -11.02 -11.98 24.92
C LYS A 237 -10.23 -11.88 23.61
N VAL A 238 -9.06 -12.49 23.45
CA VAL A 238 -8.18 -12.32 22.26
C VAL A 238 -8.88 -12.50 20.89
N GLY A 239 -10.02 -13.21 20.82
CA GLY A 239 -10.82 -13.33 19.59
C GLY A 239 -11.87 -12.23 19.35
N LYS A 240 -12.11 -11.33 20.31
CA LYS A 240 -13.15 -10.28 20.34
C LYS A 240 -12.68 -9.07 21.15
N LEU A 241 -11.45 -8.61 20.89
CA LEU A 241 -10.88 -7.46 21.58
C LEU A 241 -11.61 -6.17 21.18
N THR A 242 -12.04 -5.39 22.17
CA THR A 242 -12.61 -4.06 21.95
C THR A 242 -11.52 -3.00 21.79
N THR A 243 -11.87 -1.81 21.30
CA THR A 243 -10.96 -0.64 21.25
C THR A 243 -10.29 -0.37 22.60
N ARG A 244 -11.04 -0.51 23.72
CA ARG A 244 -10.50 -0.35 25.07
C ARG A 244 -9.52 -1.46 25.43
N ASP A 245 -9.82 -2.71 25.09
CA ASP A 245 -8.89 -3.82 25.32
C ASP A 245 -7.59 -3.61 24.50
N LEU A 246 -7.69 -3.11 23.26
CA LEU A 246 -6.52 -2.76 22.43
C LEU A 246 -5.68 -1.65 23.05
N GLN A 247 -6.33 -0.58 23.53
CA GLN A 247 -5.65 0.50 24.22
C GLN A 247 -4.86 -0.01 25.44
N THR A 248 -5.47 -0.84 26.29
CA THR A 248 -4.77 -1.47 27.41
C THR A 248 -3.60 -2.34 26.93
N ILE A 249 -3.77 -3.11 25.85
CA ILE A 249 -2.70 -3.98 25.35
C ILE A 249 -1.50 -3.17 24.82
N VAL A 250 -1.72 -2.13 24.01
CA VAL A 250 -0.63 -1.36 23.38
C VAL A 250 0.05 -0.36 24.30
N ILE A 251 -0.53 -0.08 25.48
CA ILE A 251 0.04 0.80 26.51
C ILE A 251 0.63 -0.01 27.66
N ASP A 252 -0.15 -0.91 28.26
CA ASP A 252 0.22 -1.58 29.52
C ASP A 252 0.87 -2.96 29.30
N HIS A 253 0.69 -3.56 28.12
CA HIS A 253 1.13 -4.93 27.80
C HIS A 253 2.04 -5.00 26.56
N VAL A 254 2.84 -3.97 26.33
CA VAL A 254 3.80 -3.89 25.22
C VAL A 254 4.79 -5.07 25.21
N ALA A 255 5.32 -5.45 26.38
CA ALA A 255 6.23 -6.59 26.51
C ALA A 255 5.58 -7.93 26.14
N VAL A 256 4.28 -8.08 26.43
CA VAL A 256 3.48 -9.25 26.06
C VAL A 256 3.33 -9.34 24.54
N LEU A 257 3.06 -8.22 23.86
CA LEU A 257 2.99 -8.17 22.40
C LEU A 257 4.33 -8.54 21.76
N SER A 258 5.43 -7.98 22.26
CA SER A 258 6.76 -8.31 21.77
C SER A 258 7.12 -9.79 21.97
N SER A 259 6.75 -10.39 23.12
CA SER A 259 6.98 -11.82 23.37
C SER A 259 6.11 -12.71 22.49
N ALA A 260 4.82 -12.38 22.37
CA ALA A 260 3.88 -13.11 21.52
C ALA A 260 4.34 -13.11 20.06
N TYR A 261 4.79 -11.96 19.55
CA TYR A 261 5.38 -11.86 18.22
C TYR A 261 6.68 -12.66 18.09
N ALA A 262 7.61 -12.56 19.06
CA ALA A 262 8.88 -13.29 19.02
C ALA A 262 8.72 -14.81 19.11
N SER A 263 7.63 -15.29 19.74
CA SER A 263 7.30 -16.71 19.88
C SER A 263 6.81 -17.36 18.58
N ILE A 264 6.40 -16.54 17.61
CA ILE A 264 6.02 -16.98 16.28
C ILE A 264 7.10 -16.53 15.28
N ASN A 265 7.19 -17.20 14.14
CA ASN A 265 8.27 -16.99 13.19
C ASN A 265 8.37 -15.50 12.80
N LYS A 266 9.56 -14.90 12.96
CA LYS A 266 9.84 -13.45 12.79
C LYS A 266 9.60 -12.91 11.38
N ASN A 267 9.28 -13.77 10.41
CA ASN A 267 8.88 -13.40 9.05
C ASN A 267 7.38 -13.60 8.84
N LEU A 268 6.55 -13.14 9.78
CA LEU A 268 5.12 -13.01 9.50
C LEU A 268 4.96 -12.01 8.37
N ASN A 269 4.45 -12.51 7.28
CA ASN A 269 4.18 -11.70 6.11
C ASN A 269 2.96 -10.84 6.42
N VAL A 270 3.20 -9.56 6.68
CA VAL A 270 2.12 -8.58 6.81
C VAL A 270 1.58 -8.26 5.43
N THR A 271 0.27 -8.09 5.35
CA THR A 271 -0.44 -7.70 4.14
C THR A 271 0.11 -6.39 3.61
N SER A 272 0.63 -6.40 2.37
CA SER A 272 1.05 -5.21 1.64
C SER A 272 0.08 -4.97 0.50
N LEU A 273 -0.36 -3.73 0.35
CA LEU A 273 -1.07 -3.25 -0.81
C LEU A 273 -0.06 -3.00 -1.94
N CYS A 274 -0.27 -3.68 -3.05
CA CYS A 274 0.39 -3.40 -4.33
C CYS A 274 -0.52 -2.48 -5.15
N LEU A 275 0.03 -1.72 -6.10
CA LEU A 275 -0.76 -0.82 -6.94
C LEU A 275 -0.24 -0.82 -8.37
N TYR A 276 -1.11 -1.15 -9.32
CA TYR A 276 -0.93 -0.78 -10.72
C TYR A 276 -1.39 0.66 -10.92
N SER A 277 -0.56 1.48 -11.57
CA SER A 277 -0.85 2.85 -11.97
C SER A 277 -0.51 2.99 -13.45
N GLY A 278 -1.51 3.01 -14.32
CA GLY A 278 -1.28 2.97 -15.76
C GLY A 278 -2.54 3.17 -16.59
N PRO A 279 -2.43 3.17 -17.91
CA PRO A 279 -3.59 3.26 -18.79
C PRO A 279 -4.57 2.11 -18.54
N ALA A 280 -5.86 2.41 -18.59
CA ALA A 280 -6.91 1.42 -18.76
C ALA A 280 -6.81 0.77 -20.16
N PRO A 281 -7.16 -0.52 -20.32
CA PRO A 281 -7.22 -1.17 -21.63
C PRO A 281 -8.50 -0.78 -22.39
N GLN A 282 -8.70 0.52 -22.60
CA GLN A 282 -9.85 1.09 -23.29
C GLN A 282 -9.40 1.89 -24.51
N GLY A 283 -10.06 1.68 -25.63
CA GLY A 283 -9.80 2.44 -26.85
C GLY A 283 -8.41 2.19 -27.46
N PRO A 284 -7.97 3.05 -28.39
CA PRO A 284 -6.67 2.93 -29.03
C PRO A 284 -5.54 3.17 -28.02
N LYS A 285 -4.43 2.45 -28.17
CA LYS A 285 -3.23 2.66 -27.35
C LYS A 285 -2.70 4.09 -27.59
N PRO A 286 -2.49 4.90 -26.52
CA PRO A 286 -1.91 6.22 -26.67
C PRO A 286 -0.53 6.14 -27.30
N LYS A 287 -0.18 7.14 -28.10
CA LYS A 287 1.24 7.38 -28.39
C LYS A 287 1.84 8.11 -27.19
N VAL A 288 2.98 7.63 -26.73
CA VAL A 288 3.62 8.17 -25.53
C VAL A 288 5.00 8.73 -25.87
N SER A 289 5.23 9.97 -25.45
CA SER A 289 6.58 10.49 -25.26
C SER A 289 6.98 10.29 -23.80
N TYR A 290 8.08 9.56 -23.60
CA TYR A 290 8.60 9.21 -22.29
C TYR A 290 9.93 9.90 -22.04
N ALA A 291 10.07 10.53 -20.88
CA ALA A 291 11.35 11.00 -20.37
C ALA A 291 11.53 10.55 -18.93
N ALA A 292 12.76 10.19 -18.57
CA ALA A 292 13.09 9.83 -17.20
C ALA A 292 14.44 10.38 -16.78
N SER A 293 14.54 10.69 -15.49
CA SER A 293 15.77 11.00 -14.78
C SER A 293 15.99 9.98 -13.67
N PHE A 294 17.20 9.44 -13.61
CA PHE A 294 17.69 8.53 -12.58
C PHE A 294 18.95 9.16 -11.99
N GLY A 295 18.76 10.02 -10.99
CA GLY A 295 19.81 10.90 -10.50
C GLY A 295 20.36 11.83 -11.60
N LYS A 296 21.60 11.57 -12.05
CA LYS A 296 22.25 12.35 -13.12
C LYS A 296 22.07 11.74 -14.51
N TRP A 297 21.58 10.52 -14.60
CA TRP A 297 21.37 9.86 -15.88
C TRP A 297 19.95 10.14 -16.37
N CYS A 298 19.81 10.61 -17.61
CA CYS A 298 18.50 10.88 -18.21
C CYS A 298 18.32 10.08 -19.49
N THR A 299 17.08 9.70 -19.78
CA THR A 299 16.69 9.04 -21.02
C THR A 299 15.42 9.66 -21.57
N THR A 300 15.31 9.65 -22.90
CA THR A 300 14.10 10.03 -23.61
C THR A 300 13.81 8.95 -24.64
N SER A 301 12.59 8.44 -24.65
CA SER A 301 12.11 7.51 -25.67
C SER A 301 10.90 8.11 -26.37
N ILE A 302 10.93 8.09 -27.69
CA ILE A 302 9.77 8.39 -28.53
C ILE A 302 9.29 7.02 -29.00
N SER A 303 8.09 6.63 -28.59
CA SER A 303 7.43 5.33 -28.84
C SER A 303 7.80 4.19 -27.88
N ASP A 304 7.22 4.24 -26.68
CA ASP A 304 6.92 3.02 -25.94
C ASP A 304 5.39 2.89 -25.80
N GLU A 305 4.85 1.69 -26.00
CA GLU A 305 3.43 1.43 -25.73
C GLU A 305 3.18 1.22 -24.23
N ARG A 306 4.25 1.09 -23.43
CA ARG A 306 4.22 0.67 -22.03
C ARG A 306 4.66 1.80 -21.13
N VAL A 307 3.77 2.21 -20.22
CA VAL A 307 3.98 3.39 -19.37
C VAL A 307 3.51 3.19 -17.93
N ALA A 308 2.96 2.02 -17.61
CA ALA A 308 2.43 1.77 -16.29
C ALA A 308 3.54 1.56 -15.27
N TRP A 309 3.27 2.03 -14.06
CA TRP A 309 4.01 1.71 -12.86
C TRP A 309 3.30 0.58 -12.13
N LEU A 310 4.06 -0.40 -11.66
CA LEU A 310 3.59 -1.41 -10.72
C LEU A 310 4.43 -1.32 -9.46
N THR A 311 3.81 -0.91 -8.36
CA THR A 311 4.46 -0.94 -7.04
C THR A 311 3.99 -2.17 -6.26
N THR A 312 4.94 -2.85 -5.63
CA THR A 312 4.70 -4.11 -4.91
C THR A 312 4.72 -3.95 -3.39
N GLY A 313 5.10 -2.77 -2.88
CA GLY A 313 5.35 -2.56 -1.46
C GLY A 313 6.24 -3.67 -0.87
N ASP A 314 5.84 -4.20 0.28
CA ASP A 314 6.57 -5.25 1.01
C ASP A 314 6.12 -6.68 0.70
N ALA A 315 5.38 -6.87 -0.41
CA ALA A 315 4.77 -8.15 -0.74
C ALA A 315 5.78 -9.31 -0.80
N ALA A 316 5.41 -10.46 -0.21
CA ALA A 316 6.26 -11.66 -0.14
C ALA A 316 6.12 -12.55 -1.39
N LEU A 317 6.44 -12.00 -2.56
CA LEU A 317 6.21 -12.62 -3.88
C LEU A 317 7.22 -13.73 -4.25
N LYS A 318 8.12 -14.11 -3.35
CA LYS A 318 8.98 -15.31 -3.52
C LYS A 318 8.16 -16.60 -3.50
N GLN A 319 7.11 -16.62 -2.69
CA GLN A 319 6.29 -17.81 -2.52
C GLN A 319 5.30 -17.93 -3.69
N LEU A 320 5.33 -19.04 -4.43
CA LEU A 320 4.44 -19.29 -5.58
C LEU A 320 2.96 -19.09 -5.23
N LYS A 321 2.53 -19.51 -4.03
CA LYS A 321 1.15 -19.34 -3.55
C LYS A 321 0.68 -17.88 -3.45
N ARG A 322 1.61 -16.93 -3.34
CA ARG A 322 1.35 -15.48 -3.28
C ARG A 322 1.53 -14.84 -4.66
N ARG A 323 2.62 -15.21 -5.34
CA ARG A 323 2.94 -14.69 -6.67
C ARG A 323 1.93 -15.08 -7.74
N LYS A 324 1.44 -16.32 -7.74
CA LYS A 324 0.50 -16.78 -8.76
C LYS A 324 -0.82 -15.99 -8.71
N PRO A 325 -1.48 -15.80 -7.55
CA PRO A 325 -2.64 -14.90 -7.46
C PRO A 325 -2.32 -13.45 -7.84
N PHE A 326 -1.16 -12.90 -7.43
CA PHE A 326 -0.72 -11.56 -7.81
C PHE A 326 -0.62 -11.38 -9.33
N LEU A 327 0.07 -12.31 -10.02
CA LEU A 327 0.21 -12.27 -11.48
C LEU A 327 -1.13 -12.46 -12.19
N LYS A 328 -1.97 -13.38 -11.67
CA LYS A 328 -3.33 -13.59 -12.19
C LYS A 328 -4.19 -12.33 -12.05
N HIS A 329 -4.09 -11.65 -10.91
CA HIS A 329 -4.90 -10.49 -10.59
C HIS A 329 -4.68 -9.36 -11.60
N TYR A 330 -3.43 -9.03 -11.92
CA TYR A 330 -3.14 -7.98 -12.89
C TYR A 330 -3.28 -8.43 -14.34
N GLY A 331 -3.05 -9.71 -14.65
CA GLY A 331 -3.28 -10.28 -15.98
C GLY A 331 -2.66 -9.44 -17.10
N LYS A 332 -3.49 -9.01 -18.05
CA LYS A 332 -3.09 -8.19 -19.21
C LYS A 332 -2.63 -6.78 -18.88
N LEU A 333 -2.93 -6.24 -17.70
CA LEU A 333 -2.37 -4.97 -17.26
C LEU A 333 -0.84 -5.04 -17.14
N LEU A 334 -0.27 -6.22 -16.87
CA LEU A 334 1.18 -6.42 -16.80
C LEU A 334 1.89 -6.09 -18.13
N ASP A 335 1.20 -6.26 -19.26
CA ASP A 335 1.73 -5.92 -20.58
C ASP A 335 1.97 -4.41 -20.73
N GLN A 336 1.40 -3.56 -19.85
CA GLN A 336 1.60 -2.10 -19.86
C GLN A 336 2.74 -1.62 -18.94
N VAL A 337 3.27 -2.49 -18.07
CA VAL A 337 4.21 -2.09 -17.01
C VAL A 337 5.61 -1.84 -17.56
N THR A 338 6.09 -0.61 -17.45
CA THR A 338 7.47 -0.23 -17.79
C THR A 338 8.37 -0.14 -16.56
N THR A 339 7.81 0.34 -15.45
CA THR A 339 8.50 0.53 -14.17
C THR A 339 7.92 -0.40 -13.11
N LEU A 340 8.77 -1.24 -12.51
CA LEU A 340 8.42 -2.12 -11.40
C LEU A 340 9.20 -1.69 -10.14
N THR A 341 8.50 -1.37 -9.06
CA THR A 341 9.17 -1.28 -7.75
C THR A 341 9.37 -2.70 -7.22
N LEU A 342 10.62 -3.05 -6.89
CA LEU A 342 10.93 -4.41 -6.45
C LEU A 342 10.37 -4.68 -5.05
N PRO A 343 9.85 -5.91 -4.79
CA PRO A 343 9.24 -6.22 -3.50
C PRO A 343 10.20 -6.05 -2.33
N HIS A 344 9.72 -5.43 -1.26
CA HIS A 344 10.39 -5.31 0.03
C HIS A 344 11.84 -4.85 -0.11
N HIS A 345 12.03 -3.65 -0.67
CA HIS A 345 13.35 -3.06 -0.88
C HIS A 345 14.30 -3.93 -1.73
N GLY A 346 13.77 -4.84 -2.56
CA GLY A 346 14.57 -5.78 -3.34
C GLY A 346 15.17 -6.93 -2.51
N SER A 347 14.46 -7.37 -1.46
CA SER A 347 14.87 -8.51 -0.63
C SER A 347 14.86 -9.84 -1.38
N GLU A 348 15.94 -10.62 -1.26
CA GLU A 348 16.04 -11.98 -1.81
C GLU A 348 15.01 -12.95 -1.21
N HIS A 349 14.41 -12.60 -0.07
CA HIS A 349 13.36 -13.39 0.59
C HIS A 349 11.96 -13.11 0.04
N ASN A 350 11.78 -12.00 -0.68
CA ASN A 350 10.49 -11.52 -1.18
C ASN A 350 10.41 -11.57 -2.71
N PHE A 351 11.54 -11.71 -3.39
CA PHE A 351 11.64 -11.70 -4.84
C PHE A 351 11.79 -13.10 -5.44
N ASP A 352 11.24 -13.29 -6.65
CA ASP A 352 11.44 -14.44 -7.52
C ASP A 352 11.60 -13.98 -8.98
N PRO A 353 12.58 -14.51 -9.75
CA PRO A 353 12.80 -14.14 -11.14
C PRO A 353 11.59 -14.28 -12.08
N GLU A 354 10.60 -15.11 -11.74
CA GLU A 354 9.34 -15.21 -12.51
C GLU A 354 8.64 -13.84 -12.62
N LEU A 355 8.80 -12.94 -11.65
CA LEU A 355 8.28 -11.57 -11.74
C LEU A 355 8.84 -10.81 -12.95
N ILE A 356 10.14 -10.96 -13.22
CA ILE A 356 10.77 -10.32 -14.39
C ILE A 356 10.23 -10.95 -15.67
N LEU A 357 10.10 -12.27 -15.72
CA LEU A 357 9.64 -12.99 -16.91
C LEU A 357 8.17 -12.70 -17.24
N ALA A 358 7.32 -12.57 -16.21
CA ALA A 358 5.89 -12.34 -16.36
C ALA A 358 5.56 -10.87 -16.64
N VAL A 359 6.20 -9.93 -15.93
CA VAL A 359 5.92 -8.50 -16.05
C VAL A 359 6.76 -7.85 -17.16
N LYS A 360 7.96 -8.37 -17.44
CA LYS A 360 8.92 -7.87 -18.43
C LYS A 360 9.18 -6.36 -18.34
N PRO A 361 9.34 -5.73 -17.16
CA PRO A 361 9.53 -4.29 -17.09
C PRO A 361 10.92 -3.91 -17.61
N SER A 362 11.06 -2.70 -18.13
CA SER A 362 12.35 -2.16 -18.59
C SER A 362 13.15 -1.56 -17.42
N MET A 363 12.45 -1.04 -16.42
CA MET A 363 13.01 -0.26 -15.33
C MET A 363 12.57 -0.82 -13.97
N PHE A 364 13.53 -0.92 -13.05
CA PHE A 364 13.34 -1.45 -11.72
C PHE A 364 13.76 -0.41 -10.69
N VAL A 365 12.83 -0.02 -9.82
CA VAL A 365 13.08 0.93 -8.74
C VAL A 365 13.17 0.17 -7.42
N VAL A 366 14.19 0.48 -6.63
CA VAL A 366 14.39 -0.08 -5.30
C VAL A 366 14.54 1.06 -4.31
N ALA A 367 13.51 1.33 -3.51
CA ALA A 367 13.66 2.19 -2.35
C ALA A 367 14.46 1.42 -1.29
N ALA A 368 15.76 1.66 -1.17
CA ALA A 368 16.63 0.97 -0.21
C ALA A 368 17.83 1.85 0.15
N ASP A 369 18.10 1.97 1.45
CA ASP A 369 19.28 2.67 1.96
C ASP A 369 19.94 1.80 3.04
N TYR A 370 21.21 2.11 3.37
CA TYR A 370 22.00 1.33 4.31
C TYR A 370 21.36 1.25 5.69
N TYR A 371 20.90 0.06 6.07
CA TYR A 371 20.36 -0.19 7.40
C TYR A 371 20.98 -1.43 8.04
N LYS A 372 21.85 -1.21 9.04
CA LYS A 372 22.47 -2.25 9.88
C LYS A 372 23.05 -3.41 9.04
N GLY A 373 22.47 -4.60 9.14
CA GLY A 373 22.89 -5.81 8.44
C GLY A 373 22.04 -6.16 7.22
N TRP A 374 21.09 -5.30 6.84
CA TRP A 374 20.26 -5.54 5.66
C TRP A 374 21.10 -5.44 4.40
N ARG A 375 20.86 -6.37 3.48
CA ARG A 375 21.56 -6.46 2.17
C ARG A 375 20.53 -6.25 1.07
N HIS A 376 20.00 -5.03 1.02
CA HIS A 376 18.93 -4.62 0.12
C HIS A 376 19.43 -3.51 -0.82
N PRO A 377 19.19 -3.61 -2.15
CA PRO A 377 18.71 -4.81 -2.84
C PRO A 377 19.68 -5.99 -2.70
N GLY A 378 19.14 -7.20 -2.72
CA GLY A 378 19.91 -8.43 -2.63
C GLY A 378 20.75 -8.68 -3.89
N SER A 379 21.94 -9.24 -3.72
CA SER A 379 22.86 -9.52 -4.84
C SER A 379 22.24 -10.41 -5.92
N THR A 380 21.48 -11.43 -5.54
CA THR A 380 20.81 -12.32 -6.50
C THR A 380 19.65 -11.63 -7.24
N VAL A 381 18.99 -10.66 -6.60
CA VAL A 381 17.95 -9.83 -7.23
C VAL A 381 18.57 -8.94 -8.29
N ILE A 382 19.66 -8.24 -7.97
CA ILE A 382 20.40 -7.40 -8.91
C ILE A 382 20.90 -8.21 -10.11
N GLN A 383 21.49 -9.39 -9.85
CA GLN A 383 21.97 -10.28 -10.92
C GLN A 383 20.82 -10.76 -11.81
N ALA A 384 19.66 -11.08 -11.24
CA ALA A 384 18.49 -11.50 -12.01
C ALA A 384 17.97 -10.39 -12.93
N VAL A 385 17.87 -9.15 -12.44
CA VAL A 385 17.47 -7.99 -13.25
C VAL A 385 18.48 -7.73 -14.37
N ALA A 386 19.77 -7.69 -14.03
CA ALA A 386 20.83 -7.44 -15.01
C ALA A 386 20.88 -8.54 -16.09
N SER A 387 20.69 -9.81 -15.72
CA SER A 387 20.66 -10.94 -16.66
C SER A 387 19.46 -10.90 -17.61
N ALA A 388 18.38 -10.22 -17.21
CA ALA A 388 17.22 -9.99 -18.05
C ALA A 388 17.30 -8.71 -18.90
N GLY A 389 18.40 -7.95 -18.80
CA GLY A 389 18.61 -6.70 -19.53
C GLY A 389 17.90 -5.48 -18.92
N GLY A 390 17.39 -5.59 -17.68
CA GLY A 390 16.72 -4.50 -16.98
C GLY A 390 17.69 -3.51 -16.33
N VAL A 391 17.24 -2.27 -16.14
CA VAL A 391 17.97 -1.24 -15.40
C VAL A 391 17.46 -1.15 -13.97
N VAL A 392 18.36 -1.20 -12.99
CA VAL A 392 18.04 -0.97 -11.57
C VAL A 392 18.43 0.44 -11.15
N SER A 393 17.51 1.15 -10.52
CA SER A 393 17.77 2.39 -9.80
C SER A 393 17.47 2.21 -8.31
N VAL A 394 18.49 2.41 -7.48
CA VAL A 394 18.36 2.36 -6.02
C VAL A 394 18.13 3.77 -5.50
N VAL A 395 16.96 4.02 -4.93
CA VAL A 395 16.55 5.30 -4.34
C VAL A 395 16.80 5.24 -2.84
N THR A 396 17.62 6.17 -2.36
CA THR A 396 18.11 6.28 -0.98
C THR A 396 17.58 7.56 -0.31
N ALA A 397 18.02 7.85 0.91
CA ALA A 397 17.77 9.13 1.58
C ALA A 397 18.43 10.33 0.86
N SER A 398 19.34 10.09 -0.08
CA SER A 398 20.00 11.14 -0.87
C SER A 398 19.12 11.57 -2.06
N GLU A 399 18.86 12.87 -2.17
CA GLU A 399 18.17 13.48 -3.33
C GLU A 399 18.81 13.14 -4.67
N LEU A 400 20.14 12.91 -4.69
CA LEU A 400 20.86 12.55 -5.91
C LEU A 400 20.47 11.18 -6.48
N SER A 401 19.74 10.36 -5.71
CA SER A 401 19.22 9.06 -6.14
C SER A 401 17.77 9.11 -6.62
N ARG A 402 17.14 10.30 -6.64
CA ARG A 402 15.75 10.48 -7.07
C ARG A 402 15.52 9.93 -8.47
N VAL A 403 14.35 9.31 -8.64
CA VAL A 403 13.82 8.92 -9.96
C VAL A 403 12.61 9.79 -10.25
N GLU A 404 12.60 10.38 -11.45
CA GLU A 404 11.48 11.17 -11.96
C GLU A 404 11.14 10.67 -13.36
N GLU A 405 9.86 10.39 -13.62
CA GLU A 405 9.38 10.00 -14.95
C GLU A 405 8.31 11.01 -15.40
N PHE A 406 8.41 11.41 -16.67
CA PHE A 406 7.51 12.33 -17.33
C PHE A 406 6.90 11.66 -18.55
N LEU A 407 5.57 11.69 -18.61
CA LEU A 407 4.78 11.06 -19.65
C LEU A 407 3.92 12.12 -20.34
N GLN A 408 3.99 12.15 -21.66
CA GLN A 408 3.03 12.89 -22.48
C GLN A 408 2.27 11.90 -23.36
N LEU A 409 0.95 11.82 -23.13
CA LEU A 409 0.02 10.98 -23.90
C LEU A 409 -0.57 11.81 -25.04
N SER A 410 -0.61 11.24 -26.24
CA SER A 410 -1.15 11.86 -27.47
C SER A 410 -2.03 10.92 -28.28
#